data_AF-A0A7C5ZGZ2-F1
#
_entry.id   AF-A0A7C5ZGZ2-F1
#
_cell.length_a   1.000
_cell.length_b   1.000
_cell.length_c   1.000
_cell.angle_alpha   90.00
_cell.angle_beta   90.00
_cell.angle_gamma   90.00
#
_symmetry.space_group_name_H-M   'P 1'
#
loop_
_entity.id
_entity.type
_entity.pdbx_description
1 polymer ?
#
loop_
_entity_poly.entity_id
_entity_poly.type
_entity_poly.pdbx_seq_one_letter_code
_entity_poly.pdbx_strand_id
1 'polypeptide(L)'
;MLKNIFRTIVSLLFILGWGLAALSLHVIRTPDEIPITLVPKDRLGFTDTYVDTRHWTLDDVALHKPLVEKLVRSGKADVLKHLISERGADPASQLTEALHRQPRTTEPSKSPSTGQTGAEPPATSAEKPARKFLGLF
;
A
#
# COMPACT_ATOMS: atom_id res chain seq x y z
N MET A 1 -6.03 -31.75 -44.01
CA MET A 1 -6.68 -30.70 -43.18
C MET A 1 -6.73 -31.03 -41.69
N LEU A 2 -7.05 -32.26 -41.27
CA LEU A 2 -7.22 -32.63 -39.84
C LEU A 2 -5.97 -32.37 -38.95
N LYS A 3 -4.76 -32.56 -39.50
CA LYS A 3 -3.49 -32.33 -38.79
C LYS A 3 -3.28 -30.87 -38.37
N ASN A 4 -3.82 -29.92 -39.13
CA ASN A 4 -3.71 -28.50 -38.82
C ASN A 4 -4.71 -28.11 -37.71
N ILE A 5 -5.93 -28.66 -37.74
CA ILE A 5 -6.95 -28.43 -36.70
C ILE A 5 -6.45 -28.97 -35.36
N PHE A 6 -5.90 -30.18 -35.33
CA PHE A 6 -5.33 -30.75 -34.11
C PHE A 6 -4.21 -29.88 -33.54
N ARG A 7 -3.30 -29.38 -34.39
CA ARG A 7 -2.23 -28.48 -33.94
C ARG A 7 -2.79 -27.19 -33.33
N THR A 8 -3.81 -26.61 -33.94
CA THR A 8 -4.48 -25.40 -33.40
C THR A 8 -5.13 -25.67 -32.05
N ILE A 9 -5.83 -26.79 -31.89
CA ILE A 9 -6.48 -27.17 -30.62
C ILE A 9 -5.43 -27.33 -29.51
N VAL A 10 -4.33 -28.04 -29.79
CA VAL A 10 -3.26 -28.23 -28.81
C VAL A 10 -2.61 -26.89 -28.44
N SER A 11 -2.32 -26.03 -29.42
CA SER A 11 -1.80 -24.69 -29.15
C SER A 11 -2.77 -23.86 -28.30
N LEU A 12 -4.07 -23.93 -28.58
CA LEU A 12 -5.09 -23.24 -27.80
C LEU A 12 -5.15 -23.77 -26.36
N LEU A 13 -5.09 -25.09 -26.17
CA LEU A 13 -5.04 -25.70 -24.83
C LEU A 13 -3.82 -25.25 -24.05
N PHE A 14 -2.65 -25.15 -24.69
CA PHE A 14 -1.44 -24.65 -24.05
C PHE A 14 -1.61 -23.19 -23.61
N ILE A 15 -2.13 -22.32 -24.48
CA ILE A 15 -2.36 -20.91 -24.13
C ILE A 15 -3.35 -20.79 -22.96
N LEU A 16 -4.44 -21.55 -22.98
CA LEU A 16 -5.44 -21.57 -21.90
C LEU A 16 -4.88 -22.12 -20.58
N GLY A 17 -4.12 -23.22 -20.65
CA GLY A 17 -3.51 -23.83 -19.47
C GLY A 17 -2.50 -22.91 -18.78
N TRP A 18 -1.69 -22.19 -19.57
CA TRP A 18 -0.75 -21.19 -19.05
C TRP A 18 -1.47 -19.98 -18.49
N GLY A 19 -2.54 -19.49 -19.15
CA GLY A 19 -3.37 -18.41 -18.61
C GLY A 19 -4.01 -18.79 -17.27
N LEU A 20 -4.53 -20.01 -17.16
CA LEU A 20 -5.12 -20.51 -15.92
C LEU A 20 -4.09 -20.68 -14.81
N ALA A 21 -2.87 -21.13 -15.16
CA ALA A 21 -1.75 -21.20 -14.22
C ALA A 21 -1.34 -19.80 -13.73
N ALA A 22 -1.24 -18.81 -14.61
CA ALA A 22 -0.96 -17.43 -14.20
C ALA A 22 -2.06 -16.88 -13.26
N LEU A 23 -3.33 -17.24 -13.51
CA LEU A 23 -4.46 -16.81 -12.68
C LEU A 23 -4.46 -17.43 -11.27
N SER A 24 -3.70 -18.51 -11.05
CA SER A 24 -3.59 -19.15 -9.74
C SER A 24 -2.46 -18.58 -8.88
N LEU A 25 -1.69 -17.61 -9.38
CA LEU A 25 -0.58 -16.99 -8.64
C LEU A 25 -0.90 -15.53 -8.29
N HIS A 26 -0.56 -15.13 -7.06
CA HIS A 26 -0.35 -13.73 -6.67
C HIS A 26 1.11 -13.37 -6.92
N VAL A 27 1.31 -12.26 -7.61
CA VAL A 27 2.62 -11.63 -7.77
C VAL A 27 2.70 -10.47 -6.79
N ILE A 28 3.55 -10.60 -5.78
CA ILE A 28 3.77 -9.57 -4.76
C ILE A 28 5.09 -8.88 -5.05
N ARG A 29 5.05 -7.56 -5.23
CA ARG A 29 6.26 -6.75 -5.43
C ARG A 29 6.70 -6.11 -4.13
N THR A 30 7.89 -6.46 -3.67
CA THR A 30 8.51 -5.94 -2.45
C THR A 30 9.66 -4.97 -2.75
N PRO A 31 10.06 -4.14 -1.78
CA PRO A 31 11.24 -3.28 -1.89
C PRO A 31 12.57 -4.02 -1.62
N ASP A 32 12.53 -5.33 -1.31
CA ASP A 32 13.69 -6.15 -1.00
C ASP A 32 14.56 -6.47 -2.24
N GLU A 33 15.75 -7.04 -1.97
CA GLU A 33 16.72 -7.50 -2.97
C GLU A 33 16.14 -8.51 -3.98
N ILE A 34 15.17 -9.32 -3.55
CA ILE A 34 14.33 -10.14 -4.44
C ILE A 34 12.97 -9.44 -4.56
N PRO A 35 12.74 -8.68 -5.64
CA PRO A 35 11.61 -7.76 -5.72
C PRO A 35 10.28 -8.45 -6.01
N ILE A 36 10.25 -9.77 -6.23
CA ILE A 36 9.06 -10.51 -6.65
C ILE A 36 8.92 -11.78 -5.83
N THR A 37 7.81 -11.89 -5.10
CA THR A 37 7.42 -13.12 -4.42
C THR A 37 6.12 -13.65 -5.00
N LEU A 38 6.11 -14.95 -5.32
CA LEU A 38 4.94 -15.64 -5.85
C LEU A 38 4.22 -16.38 -4.73
N VAL A 39 2.91 -16.17 -4.59
CA VAL A 39 2.07 -16.82 -3.58
C VAL A 39 0.87 -17.49 -4.26
N PRO A 40 0.63 -18.80 -4.06
CA PRO A 40 -0.50 -19.48 -4.69
C PRO A 40 -1.85 -18.97 -4.16
N LYS A 41 -2.88 -19.03 -5.01
CA LYS A 41 -4.27 -18.67 -4.72
C LYS A 41 -5.09 -19.90 -4.42
N ASP A 42 -5.89 -19.84 -3.35
CA ASP A 42 -6.91 -20.86 -3.07
C ASP A 42 -8.11 -20.78 -4.02
N ARG A 43 -8.33 -19.61 -4.65
CA ARG A 43 -9.44 -19.36 -5.57
C ARG A 43 -8.94 -18.68 -6.84
N LEU A 44 -9.36 -19.22 -7.98
CA LEU A 44 -9.15 -18.63 -9.29
C LEU A 44 -9.95 -17.33 -9.39
N GLY A 45 -9.27 -16.21 -9.52
CA GLY A 45 -9.89 -14.89 -9.61
C GLY A 45 -8.94 -13.87 -10.19
N PHE A 46 -9.48 -12.85 -10.87
CA PHE A 46 -8.68 -11.78 -11.48
C PHE A 46 -8.25 -10.71 -10.47
N THR A 47 -8.96 -10.58 -9.36
CA THR A 47 -8.64 -9.65 -8.27
C THR A 47 -7.34 -10.05 -7.59
N ASP A 48 -6.55 -9.05 -7.19
CA ASP A 48 -5.29 -9.18 -6.45
C ASP A 48 -4.18 -9.97 -7.16
N THR A 49 -4.26 -10.23 -8.47
CA THR A 49 -3.20 -10.96 -9.21
C THR A 49 -1.82 -10.28 -9.09
N TYR A 50 -1.80 -8.95 -8.97
CA TYR A 50 -0.59 -8.16 -8.75
C TYR A 50 -0.80 -7.21 -7.59
N VAL A 51 0.08 -7.27 -6.58
CA VAL A 51 0.02 -6.40 -5.40
C VAL A 51 1.39 -5.78 -5.19
N ASP A 52 1.45 -4.46 -5.25
CA ASP A 52 2.67 -3.70 -4.99
C ASP A 52 2.67 -3.24 -3.52
N THR A 53 3.56 -3.84 -2.72
CA THR A 53 3.67 -3.54 -1.29
C THR A 53 4.78 -2.53 -1.00
N ARG A 54 5.53 -2.06 -2.01
CA ARG A 54 6.69 -1.16 -1.82
C ARG A 54 6.38 0.13 -1.07
N HIS A 55 5.16 0.63 -1.22
CA HIS A 55 4.70 1.88 -0.60
C HIS A 55 3.60 1.64 0.43
N TRP A 56 3.40 0.39 0.85
CA TRP A 56 2.41 0.10 1.87
C TRP A 56 2.79 0.71 3.21
N THR A 57 1.76 1.02 3.96
CA THR A 57 1.80 1.43 5.35
C THR A 57 1.07 0.39 6.21
N LEU A 58 1.13 0.52 7.54
CA LEU A 58 0.38 -0.35 8.45
C LEU A 58 -1.14 -0.24 8.25
N ASP A 59 -1.64 0.90 7.77
CA ASP A 59 -3.06 1.08 7.47
C ASP A 59 -3.49 0.27 6.23
N ASP A 60 -2.61 0.17 5.22
CA ASP A 60 -2.87 -0.63 4.00
C ASP A 60 -2.97 -2.12 4.30
N VAL A 61 -2.22 -2.60 5.30
CA VAL A 61 -2.30 -3.97 5.82
C VAL A 61 -3.71 -4.27 6.33
N ALA A 62 -4.34 -3.32 7.02
CA ALA A 62 -5.69 -3.45 7.55
C ALA A 62 -6.77 -3.42 6.44
N LEU A 63 -6.52 -2.73 5.32
CA LEU A 63 -7.39 -2.75 4.14
C LEU A 63 -7.30 -4.08 3.37
N HIS A 64 -6.13 -4.73 3.38
CA HIS A 64 -5.87 -5.98 2.66
C HIS A 64 -5.76 -7.21 3.56
N LYS A 65 -6.58 -7.31 4.63
CA LYS A 65 -6.55 -8.44 5.58
C LYS A 65 -6.53 -9.82 4.92
N PRO A 66 -7.36 -10.12 3.91
CA PRO A 66 -7.38 -11.45 3.30
C PRO A 66 -6.06 -11.87 2.66
N LEU A 67 -5.28 -10.90 2.19
CA LEU A 67 -3.94 -11.15 1.64
C LEU A 67 -2.95 -11.42 2.76
N VAL A 68 -2.95 -10.58 3.80
CA VAL A 68 -1.98 -10.68 4.90
C VAL A 68 -2.17 -11.99 5.68
N GLU A 69 -3.41 -12.39 5.96
CA GLU A 69 -3.71 -13.69 6.59
C GLU A 69 -3.15 -14.86 5.78
N LYS A 70 -3.19 -14.78 4.45
CA LYS A 70 -2.62 -15.81 3.57
C LYS A 70 -1.09 -15.80 3.59
N LEU A 71 -0.45 -14.64 3.62
CA LEU A 71 1.01 -14.57 3.76
C LEU A 71 1.44 -15.19 5.09
N VAL A 72 0.73 -14.88 6.19
CA VAL A 72 1.01 -15.46 7.50
C VAL A 72 0.81 -16.98 7.48
N ARG A 73 -0.32 -17.47 6.96
CA ARG A 73 -0.61 -18.91 6.87
C ARG A 73 0.37 -19.68 5.98
N SER A 74 0.86 -19.04 4.92
CA SER A 74 1.85 -19.63 4.00
C SER A 74 3.29 -19.52 4.50
N GLY A 75 3.52 -18.94 5.69
CA GLY A 75 4.86 -18.73 6.23
C GLY A 75 5.68 -17.70 5.46
N LYS A 76 5.03 -16.81 4.70
CA LYS A 76 5.66 -15.76 3.88
C LYS A 76 5.46 -14.36 4.46
N ALA A 77 5.28 -14.27 5.78
CA ALA A 77 5.15 -12.99 6.49
C ALA A 77 6.38 -12.08 6.29
N ASP A 78 7.56 -12.66 6.06
CA ASP A 78 8.81 -11.94 5.83
C ASP A 78 8.78 -10.96 4.66
N VAL A 79 7.90 -11.19 3.68
CA VAL A 79 7.68 -10.30 2.52
C VAL A 79 7.24 -8.90 2.95
N LEU A 80 6.56 -8.79 4.11
CA LEU A 80 6.08 -7.54 4.69
C LEU A 80 6.96 -7.03 5.83
N LYS A 81 8.15 -7.60 6.06
CA LYS A 81 9.06 -7.17 7.13
C LYS A 81 9.43 -5.68 7.04
N HIS A 82 9.42 -5.11 5.84
CA HIS A 82 9.73 -3.70 5.60
C HIS A 82 8.70 -2.73 6.22
N LEU A 83 7.48 -3.22 6.50
CA LEU A 83 6.44 -2.45 7.20
C LEU A 83 6.65 -2.44 8.72
N ILE A 84 7.45 -3.37 9.23
CA ILE A 84 7.71 -3.57 10.65
C ILE A 84 9.06 -2.95 10.98
N SER A 85 9.04 -1.89 11.77
CA SER A 85 10.26 -1.18 12.18
C SER A 85 11.02 -1.85 13.32
N GLU A 86 10.42 -2.82 14.02
CA GLU A 86 11.04 -3.49 15.16
C GLU A 86 11.97 -4.62 14.73
N ARG A 87 13.26 -4.36 14.85
CA ARG A 87 14.34 -5.30 14.53
C ARG A 87 14.36 -6.43 15.57
N GLY A 88 13.91 -7.62 15.17
CA GLY A 88 14.06 -8.87 15.95
C GLY A 88 12.78 -9.52 16.45
N ALA A 89 11.61 -8.93 16.19
CA ALA A 89 10.33 -9.57 16.46
C ALA A 89 9.89 -10.45 15.29
N ASP A 90 9.12 -11.50 15.59
CA ASP A 90 8.52 -12.37 14.58
C ASP A 90 7.50 -11.57 13.75
N PRO A 91 7.71 -11.41 12.42
CA PRO A 91 6.85 -10.59 11.58
C PRO A 91 5.42 -11.12 11.51
N ALA A 92 5.22 -12.44 11.63
CA ALA A 92 3.90 -13.05 11.62
C ALA A 92 3.06 -12.60 12.83
N SER A 93 3.68 -12.57 14.01
CA SER A 93 3.04 -12.13 15.25
C SER A 93 2.65 -10.64 15.19
N GLN A 94 3.54 -9.78 14.67
CA GLN A 94 3.26 -8.34 14.55
C GLN A 94 2.19 -8.02 13.51
N LEU A 95 2.20 -8.69 12.36
CA LEU A 95 1.13 -8.56 11.36
C LEU A 95 -0.20 -9.01 11.94
N THR A 96 -0.21 -10.12 12.68
CA THR A 96 -1.42 -10.61 13.35
C THR A 96 -1.95 -9.58 14.34
N GLU A 97 -1.09 -8.96 15.15
CA GLU A 97 -1.49 -7.88 16.06
C GLU A 97 -2.01 -6.65 15.29
N ALA A 98 -1.34 -6.24 14.21
CA ALA A 98 -1.76 -5.14 13.36
C ALA A 98 -3.13 -5.39 12.71
N LEU A 99 -3.45 -6.64 12.35
CA LEU A 99 -4.77 -7.01 11.82
C LEU A 99 -5.89 -6.87 12.85
N HIS A 100 -5.57 -7.13 14.12
CA HIS A 100 -6.50 -7.03 15.25
C HIS A 100 -6.64 -5.59 15.76
N ARG A 101 -5.61 -4.76 15.62
CA ARG A 101 -5.74 -3.31 15.81
C ARG A 101 -6.65 -2.77 14.70
N GLN A 102 -7.86 -2.38 15.06
CA GLN A 102 -8.71 -1.63 14.14
C GLN A 102 -7.97 -0.38 13.66
N PRO A 103 -8.08 -0.01 12.37
CA PRO A 103 -7.55 1.26 11.90
C PRO A 103 -8.17 2.35 12.77
N ARG A 104 -7.34 3.01 13.58
CA ARG A 104 -7.78 4.20 14.28
C ARG A 104 -7.99 5.22 13.18
N THR A 105 -9.24 5.43 12.78
CA THR A 105 -9.65 6.64 12.09
C THR A 105 -9.05 7.78 12.91
N THR A 106 -7.99 8.37 12.38
CA THR A 106 -7.42 9.58 12.94
C THR A 106 -8.49 10.63 12.71
N GLU A 107 -9.38 10.80 13.69
CA GLU A 107 -10.19 12.00 13.77
C GLU A 107 -9.23 13.18 13.66
N PRO A 108 -9.46 14.12 12.73
CA PRO A 108 -8.67 15.34 12.68
C PRO A 108 -8.85 16.02 14.02
N SER A 109 -7.77 16.05 14.80
CA SER A 109 -7.69 16.77 16.06
C SER A 109 -8.08 18.22 15.79
N LYS A 110 -9.35 18.55 16.08
CA LYS A 110 -9.79 19.93 16.24
C LYS A 110 -9.07 20.43 17.47
N SER A 111 -7.91 21.06 17.28
CA SER A 111 -7.31 21.90 18.31
C SER A 111 -8.38 22.85 18.84
N PRO A 112 -8.68 22.86 20.14
CA PRO A 112 -9.44 23.93 20.73
C PRO A 112 -8.54 25.16 20.72
N SER A 113 -8.76 26.04 19.75
CA SER A 113 -8.22 27.39 19.76
C SER A 113 -8.89 28.15 20.91
N THR A 114 -8.27 28.11 22.08
CA THR A 114 -8.54 28.99 23.22
C THR A 114 -8.23 30.43 22.80
N GLY A 115 -9.22 31.11 22.23
CA GLY A 115 -9.17 32.53 21.89
C GLY A 115 -10.03 33.33 22.87
N GLN A 116 -9.48 33.68 24.02
CA GLN A 116 -10.05 34.72 24.89
C GLN A 116 -8.92 35.54 25.49
N THR A 117 -8.77 36.78 25.01
CA THR A 117 -8.25 38.01 25.65
C THR A 117 -8.26 39.04 24.51
N GLY A 118 -9.14 40.05 24.44
CA GLY A 118 -9.54 40.99 25.48
C GLY A 118 -8.91 42.35 25.15
N ALA A 119 -9.77 43.35 24.87
CA ALA A 119 -9.54 44.80 24.88
C ALA A 119 -8.91 45.52 23.66
N GLU A 120 -9.78 46.26 22.93
CA GLU A 120 -9.58 47.61 22.35
C GLU A 120 -9.01 48.62 23.40
N PRO A 121 -8.47 49.84 23.10
CA PRO A 121 -8.53 50.68 21.88
C PRO A 121 -7.22 51.53 21.62
N PRO A 122 -7.21 52.74 21.01
CA PRO A 122 -7.70 53.24 19.72
C PRO A 122 -6.56 53.79 18.79
N ALA A 123 -6.98 54.21 17.59
CA ALA A 123 -6.26 54.84 16.46
C ALA A 123 -5.03 55.75 16.72
N THR A 124 -4.04 55.68 15.82
CA THR A 124 -3.36 56.88 15.26
C THR A 124 -2.71 56.60 13.91
N SER A 125 -2.95 57.53 12.97
CA SER A 125 -2.35 57.66 11.63
C SER A 125 -0.81 57.70 11.61
N ALA A 126 -0.22 57.15 10.54
CA ALA A 126 0.87 57.74 9.74
C ALA A 126 1.24 56.72 8.63
N GLU A 127 0.88 56.92 7.36
CA GLU A 127 1.62 57.72 6.36
C GLU A 127 2.91 57.04 5.85
N LYS A 128 2.83 56.49 4.60
CA LYS A 128 3.79 56.41 3.45
C LYS A 128 5.33 56.36 3.67
N PRO A 129 6.18 55.98 2.67
CA PRO A 129 5.93 55.51 1.31
C PRO A 129 6.80 54.32 0.82
N ALA A 130 6.51 53.93 -0.43
CA ALA A 130 7.25 53.04 -1.31
C ALA A 130 8.78 53.21 -1.34
N ARG A 131 9.49 52.07 -1.45
CA ARG A 131 10.81 51.98 -2.07
C ARG A 131 10.88 50.79 -3.04
N LYS A 132 10.81 51.11 -4.33
CA LYS A 132 11.51 50.37 -5.40
C LYS A 132 13.02 50.47 -5.14
N PHE A 133 13.74 49.35 -5.20
CA PHE A 133 15.17 49.24 -5.54
C PHE A 133 15.43 47.73 -5.80
N LEU A 134 15.38 47.22 -7.04
CA LEU A 134 16.45 47.15 -8.05
C LEU A 134 17.81 46.64 -7.53
N GLY A 135 18.26 45.51 -8.10
CA GLY A 135 19.57 44.86 -7.95
C GLY A 135 19.35 43.34 -8.03
N LEU A 136 19.45 42.65 -9.17
CA LEU A 136 20.54 42.61 -10.17
C LEU A 136 21.85 42.17 -9.52
N PHE A 137 21.91 40.87 -9.18
CA PHE A 137 23.08 39.99 -9.29
C PHE A 137 22.56 38.56 -9.49
#